data_AF-A0A9D6HKR4-F1
#
_entry.id   AF-A0A9D6HKR4-F1
#
_cell.length_a   1.000
_cell.length_b   1.000
_cell.length_c   1.000
_cell.angle_alpha   90.00
_cell.angle_beta   90.00
_cell.angle_gamma   90.00
#
_symmetry.space_group_name_H-M   'P 1'
#
loop_
_entity.id
_entity.type
_entity.pdbx_description
1 polymer ?
#
loop_
_entity_poly.entity_id
_entity_poly.type
_entity_poly.pdbx_seq_one_letter_code
_entity_poly.pdbx_strand_id
1 'polypeptide(L)'
;MKRIVGNREIPFFVEPTRPDWFYPCTLDDICTVLQHCQPKDIEAFDFIVFRQPTRKQRILSPVWGRAIFCFDISTYRGAAIVLEAQNSEPIHWDKSLSPERVRELERLRTDGYEFRQTRKGFELHVTPSTLRNTVLYRTLLHEIGHHIDYKNSSEQEWDSRTPKEKEDCAHCYAYETFELLQRKGVVPFSAKLDAQFLQETGLRLEWFCP
;
A
#
# COMPACT_ATOMS: atom_id res chain seq x y z
N MET A 1 -10.48 2.90 14.73
CA MET A 1 -11.03 1.55 15.03
C MET A 1 -9.88 0.57 15.17
N LYS A 2 -10.15 -0.66 15.64
CA LYS A 2 -9.11 -1.66 15.93
C LYS A 2 -9.52 -3.01 15.32
N ARG A 3 -8.54 -3.79 14.86
CA ARG A 3 -8.71 -5.15 14.31
C ARG A 3 -7.72 -6.09 14.97
N ILE A 4 -8.09 -7.35 15.14
CA ILE A 4 -7.20 -8.39 15.66
C ILE A 4 -6.58 -9.14 14.49
N VAL A 5 -5.25 -9.19 14.45
CA VAL A 5 -4.46 -9.97 13.50
C VAL A 5 -3.51 -10.85 14.31
N GLY A 6 -3.75 -12.17 14.28
CA GLY A 6 -3.07 -13.09 15.19
C GLY A 6 -3.37 -12.72 16.65
N ASN A 7 -2.32 -12.43 17.43
CA ASN A 7 -2.43 -12.01 18.82
C ASN A 7 -2.30 -10.48 19.01
N ARG A 8 -2.24 -9.71 17.91
CA ARG A 8 -2.04 -8.26 17.96
C ARG A 8 -3.31 -7.52 17.59
N GLU A 9 -3.63 -6.51 18.39
CA GLU A 9 -4.61 -5.50 18.04
C GLU A 9 -3.93 -4.38 17.23
N ILE A 10 -4.39 -4.16 16.00
CA ILE A 10 -3.88 -3.13 15.08
C ILE A 10 -4.92 -2.01 14.98
N PRO A 11 -4.58 -0.78 15.39
CA PRO A 11 -5.40 0.39 15.15
C PRO A 11 -5.42 0.77 13.65
N PHE A 12 -6.60 1.15 13.19
CA PHE A 12 -6.85 1.72 11.87
C PHE A 12 -7.46 3.11 12.01
N PHE A 13 -6.89 4.04 11.24
CA PHE A 13 -7.40 5.39 11.06
C PHE A 13 -7.80 5.57 9.61
N VAL A 14 -9.01 6.09 9.37
CA VAL A 14 -9.55 6.26 8.02
C VAL A 14 -10.03 7.67 7.85
N GLU A 15 -9.43 8.40 6.92
CA GLU A 15 -9.91 9.70 6.49
C GLU A 15 -11.03 9.55 5.44
N PRO A 16 -12.04 10.42 5.44
CA PRO A 16 -13.02 10.50 4.35
C PRO A 16 -12.34 10.77 3.01
N THR A 17 -12.81 10.10 1.96
CA THR A 17 -12.34 10.39 0.59
C THR A 17 -13.09 11.56 -0.03
N ARG A 18 -12.51 12.15 -1.08
CA ARG A 18 -13.17 13.11 -1.96
C ARG A 18 -14.08 12.39 -2.97
N PRO A 19 -15.04 13.09 -3.62
CA PRO A 19 -15.76 12.53 -4.76
C PRO A 19 -14.79 11.98 -5.82
N ASP A 20 -15.11 10.82 -6.38
CA ASP A 20 -14.29 10.06 -7.35
C ASP A 20 -12.97 9.48 -6.80
N TRP A 21 -12.75 9.54 -5.48
CA TRP A 21 -11.62 8.93 -4.80
C TRP A 21 -12.09 7.82 -3.86
N PHE A 22 -11.28 6.76 -3.79
CA PHE A 22 -11.54 5.59 -2.96
C PHE A 22 -10.23 4.95 -2.50
N TYR A 23 -10.28 4.19 -1.42
CA TYR A 23 -9.22 3.30 -0.98
C TYR A 23 -9.37 1.96 -1.72
N PRO A 24 -8.34 1.50 -2.46
CA PRO A 24 -8.48 0.30 -3.29
C PRO A 24 -8.67 -1.02 -2.53
N CYS A 25 -8.46 -1.02 -1.22
CA CYS A 25 -8.64 -2.19 -0.36
C CYS A 25 -9.28 -1.79 0.97
N THR A 26 -9.98 -2.73 1.59
CA THR A 26 -10.62 -2.54 2.89
C THR A 26 -9.68 -2.89 4.05
N LEU A 27 -10.12 -2.60 5.27
CA LEU A 27 -9.43 -3.06 6.48
C LEU A 27 -9.36 -4.60 6.52
N ASP A 28 -10.40 -5.30 6.06
CA ASP A 28 -10.46 -6.77 6.10
C ASP A 28 -9.58 -7.41 5.02
N ASP A 29 -9.43 -6.74 3.87
CA ASP A 29 -8.42 -7.10 2.87
C ASP A 29 -7.02 -7.07 3.48
N ILE A 30 -6.68 -5.96 4.15
CA ILE A 30 -5.39 -5.80 4.82
C ILE A 30 -5.21 -6.86 5.90
N CYS A 31 -6.20 -7.04 6.78
CA CYS A 31 -6.12 -8.04 7.86
C CYS A 31 -5.90 -9.45 7.30
N THR A 32 -6.51 -9.78 6.17
CA THR A 32 -6.31 -11.08 5.50
C THR A 32 -4.86 -11.27 5.09
N VAL A 33 -4.23 -10.27 4.47
CA VAL A 33 -2.80 -10.36 4.12
C VAL A 33 -1.94 -10.47 5.39
N LEU A 34 -2.17 -9.59 6.37
CA LEU A 34 -1.37 -9.55 7.60
C LEU A 34 -1.47 -10.82 8.44
N GLN A 35 -2.61 -11.53 8.41
CA GLN A 35 -2.78 -12.83 9.10
C GLN A 35 -1.80 -13.91 8.61
N HIS A 36 -1.23 -13.74 7.42
CA HIS A 36 -0.28 -14.69 6.84
C HIS A 36 1.17 -14.20 6.85
N CYS A 37 1.43 -12.96 7.32
CA CYS A 37 2.77 -12.46 7.61
C CYS A 37 3.31 -13.05 8.91
N GLN A 38 4.64 -12.99 9.13
CA GLN A 38 5.20 -13.46 10.40
C GLN A 38 4.80 -12.51 11.53
N PRO A 39 4.57 -13.00 12.76
CA PRO A 39 4.22 -12.13 13.89
C PRO A 39 5.22 -10.99 14.11
N LYS A 40 6.52 -11.26 13.95
CA LYS A 40 7.61 -10.27 14.06
C LYS A 40 7.50 -9.13 13.04
N ASP A 41 6.96 -9.42 11.85
CA ASP A 41 6.78 -8.46 10.76
C ASP A 41 5.64 -7.52 11.10
N ILE A 42 4.57 -8.07 11.66
CA ILE A 42 3.44 -7.30 12.15
C ILE A 42 3.87 -6.40 13.31
N GLU A 43 4.79 -6.84 14.16
CA GLU A 43 5.40 -6.06 15.25
C GLU A 43 6.28 -4.88 14.79
N ALA A 44 6.51 -4.69 13.48
CA ALA A 44 7.40 -3.64 12.97
C ALA A 44 6.75 -2.25 12.87
N PHE A 45 5.42 -2.17 12.85
CA PHE A 45 4.66 -0.92 12.80
C PHE A 45 3.56 -0.91 13.86
N ASP A 46 3.02 0.25 14.21
CA ASP A 46 2.02 0.38 15.28
C ASP A 46 0.59 0.43 14.77
N PHE A 47 0.36 1.07 13.63
CA PHE A 47 -0.99 1.27 13.09
C PHE A 47 -1.00 1.52 11.58
N ILE A 48 -2.19 1.42 10.98
CA ILE A 48 -2.42 1.66 9.56
C ILE A 48 -3.35 2.86 9.37
N VAL A 49 -2.99 3.73 8.43
CA VAL A 49 -3.69 4.98 8.15
C VAL A 49 -4.11 4.99 6.69
N PHE A 50 -5.42 5.03 6.46
CA PHE A 50 -6.00 5.36 5.16
C PHE A 50 -6.13 6.88 5.08
N ARG A 51 -5.40 7.49 4.13
CA ARG A 51 -5.27 8.95 4.01
C ARG A 51 -5.76 9.45 2.66
N GLN A 52 -6.50 10.56 2.64
CA GLN A 52 -6.83 11.26 1.41
C GLN A 52 -5.68 12.21 1.03
N PRO A 53 -4.96 12.00 -0.09
CA PRO A 53 -3.84 12.86 -0.44
C PRO A 53 -4.26 14.32 -0.66
N THR A 54 -3.40 15.23 -0.21
CA THR A 54 -3.53 16.66 -0.50
C THR A 54 -3.23 16.93 -1.98
N ARG A 55 -3.73 18.05 -2.50
CA ARG A 55 -3.42 18.47 -3.89
C ARG A 55 -1.92 18.61 -4.13
N LYS A 56 -1.15 19.12 -3.14
CA LYS A 56 0.30 19.28 -3.24
C LYS A 56 1.00 17.92 -3.33
N GLN A 57 0.63 16.96 -2.49
CA GLN A 57 1.18 15.60 -2.54
C GLN A 57 0.90 14.93 -3.88
N ARG A 58 -0.33 15.02 -4.40
CA ARG A 58 -0.68 14.46 -5.71
C ARG A 58 0.19 15.02 -6.85
N ILE A 59 0.48 16.31 -6.82
CA ILE A 59 1.25 16.98 -7.89
C ILE A 59 2.75 16.71 -7.75
N LEU A 60 3.28 16.69 -6.52
CA LEU A 60 4.73 16.66 -6.27
C LEU A 60 5.29 15.27 -5.97
N SER A 61 4.48 14.38 -5.40
CA SER A 61 4.89 13.04 -4.94
C SER A 61 3.68 12.10 -4.88
N PRO A 62 3.06 11.77 -6.04
CA PRO A 62 1.99 10.79 -6.07
C PRO A 62 2.54 9.42 -5.68
N VAL A 63 1.91 8.78 -4.69
CA VAL A 63 2.27 7.43 -4.22
C VAL A 63 1.02 6.63 -3.87
N TRP A 64 1.16 5.32 -3.79
CA TRP A 64 0.09 4.44 -3.30
C TRP A 64 0.14 4.28 -1.77
N GLY A 65 1.32 4.39 -1.17
CA GLY A 65 1.52 4.25 0.27
C GLY A 65 2.88 4.77 0.72
N ARG A 66 3.09 4.78 2.04
CA ARG A 66 4.31 5.24 2.72
C ARG A 66 4.51 4.54 4.05
N ALA A 67 5.74 4.14 4.35
CA ALA A 67 6.22 3.84 5.68
C ALA A 67 6.63 5.14 6.38
N ILE A 68 6.03 5.42 7.54
CA ILE A 68 6.37 6.58 8.37
C ILE A 68 6.80 6.07 9.74
N PHE A 69 8.06 6.22 10.10
CA PHE A 69 8.62 5.66 11.34
C PHE A 69 8.21 6.41 12.62
N CYS A 70 7.76 7.67 12.48
CA CYS A 70 7.17 8.44 13.57
C CYS A 70 6.00 9.26 13.01
N PHE A 71 4.78 8.80 13.27
CA PHE A 71 3.55 9.44 12.86
C PHE A 71 2.72 9.85 14.08
N ASP A 72 2.27 11.10 14.09
CA ASP A 72 1.40 11.64 15.14
C ASP A 72 -0.03 11.77 14.60
N ILE A 73 -0.98 11.12 15.26
CA ILE A 73 -2.40 11.22 14.93
C ILE A 73 -3.27 11.17 16.18
N SER A 74 -4.00 12.26 16.44
CA SER A 74 -4.81 12.41 17.65
C SER A 74 -3.94 12.18 18.91
N THR A 75 -4.26 11.18 19.74
CA THR A 75 -3.50 10.80 20.93
C THR A 75 -2.50 9.66 20.69
N TYR A 76 -2.32 9.23 19.43
CA TYR A 76 -1.42 8.14 19.07
C TYR A 76 -0.14 8.68 18.44
N ARG A 77 0.98 8.05 18.81
CA ARG A 77 2.29 8.27 18.22
C ARG A 77 2.98 6.93 18.00
N GLY A 78 3.53 6.70 16.82
CA GLY A 78 4.20 5.45 16.49
C GLY A 78 4.52 5.28 15.01
N ALA A 79 5.04 4.12 14.65
CA ALA A 79 5.31 3.75 13.27
C ALA A 79 4.00 3.45 12.53
N ALA A 80 3.83 4.02 11.35
CA ALA A 80 2.61 3.93 10.56
C ALA A 80 2.88 3.43 9.16
N ILE A 81 1.95 2.61 8.65
CA ILE A 81 1.80 2.40 7.22
C ILE A 81 0.65 3.29 6.76
N VAL A 82 0.95 4.22 5.87
CA VAL A 82 -0.07 5.08 5.25
C VAL A 82 -0.40 4.55 3.88
N LEU A 83 -1.69 4.33 3.60
CA LEU A 83 -2.20 3.97 2.28
C LEU A 83 -3.05 5.13 1.76
N GLU A 84 -2.73 5.63 0.57
CA GLU A 84 -3.39 6.80 0.01
C GLU A 84 -4.63 6.41 -0.80
N ALA A 85 -5.72 7.18 -0.65
CA ALA A 85 -6.86 7.10 -1.55
C ALA A 85 -6.40 7.37 -2.99
N GLN A 86 -7.03 6.72 -3.94
CA GLN A 86 -6.73 6.77 -5.37
C GLN A 86 -7.97 7.17 -6.17
N ASN A 87 -7.78 7.58 -7.41
CA ASN A 87 -8.85 7.77 -8.38
C ASN A 87 -8.62 6.88 -9.61
N SER A 88 -9.62 6.79 -10.48
CA SER A 88 -9.56 5.98 -11.70
C SER A 88 -9.00 6.74 -12.90
N GLU A 89 -8.32 7.88 -12.69
CA GLU A 89 -7.70 8.63 -13.78
C GLU A 89 -6.55 7.79 -14.40
N PRO A 90 -6.42 7.74 -15.73
CA PRO A 90 -5.30 7.05 -16.37
C PRO A 90 -3.94 7.59 -15.91
N ILE A 91 -2.98 6.69 -15.73
CA ILE A 91 -1.59 7.07 -15.41
C ILE A 91 -0.85 7.25 -16.73
N HIS A 92 -0.24 8.42 -16.92
CA HIS A 92 0.52 8.76 -18.13
C HIS A 92 2.02 8.76 -17.86
N TRP A 93 2.76 8.00 -18.66
CA TRP A 93 4.22 7.95 -18.61
C TRP A 93 4.82 8.35 -19.94
N ASP A 94 5.99 8.99 -19.88
CA ASP A 94 6.73 9.42 -21.06
C ASP A 94 7.26 8.23 -21.87
N LYS A 95 7.56 8.49 -23.15
CA LYS A 95 8.17 7.49 -24.04
C LYS A 95 9.58 7.09 -23.62
N SER A 96 10.33 8.01 -22.99
CA SER A 96 11.70 7.79 -22.55
C SER A 96 11.71 7.41 -21.07
N LEU A 97 11.87 6.13 -20.77
CA LEU A 97 11.85 5.60 -19.40
C LEU A 97 13.27 5.30 -18.92
N SER A 98 13.57 5.69 -17.68
CA SER A 98 14.77 5.22 -16.99
C SER A 98 14.68 3.70 -16.72
N PRO A 99 15.81 3.00 -16.47
CA PRO A 99 15.77 1.57 -16.13
C PRO A 99 14.87 1.24 -14.94
N GLU A 100 14.78 2.14 -13.96
CA GLU A 100 13.88 1.99 -12.81
C GLU A 100 12.41 2.12 -13.22
N ARG A 101 12.07 3.11 -14.05
CA ARG A 101 10.73 3.24 -14.62
C ARG A 101 10.35 2.03 -15.46
N VAL A 102 11.28 1.45 -16.23
CA VAL A 102 11.02 0.20 -16.97
C VAL A 102 10.68 -0.94 -16.01
N ARG A 103 11.43 -1.11 -14.91
CA ARG A 103 11.10 -2.13 -13.89
C ARG A 103 9.73 -1.90 -13.26
N GLU A 104 9.40 -0.66 -12.94
CA GLU A 104 8.09 -0.33 -12.40
C GLU A 104 6.96 -0.56 -13.41
N LEU A 105 7.21 -0.35 -14.71
CA LEU A 105 6.25 -0.68 -15.76
C LEU A 105 5.88 -2.17 -15.75
N GLU A 106 6.89 -3.04 -15.68
CA GLU A 106 6.69 -4.49 -15.66
C GLU A 106 5.99 -4.97 -14.39
N ARG A 107 6.24 -4.32 -13.24
CA ARG A 107 5.48 -4.57 -12.00
C ARG A 107 4.01 -4.20 -12.17
N LEU A 108 3.72 -3.01 -12.71
CA LEU A 108 2.34 -2.60 -12.99
C LEU A 108 1.65 -3.54 -13.99
N ARG A 109 2.39 -4.09 -14.95
CA ARG A 109 1.86 -5.13 -15.84
C ARG A 109 1.50 -6.40 -15.10
N THR A 110 2.32 -6.80 -14.15
CA THR A 110 2.06 -7.96 -13.28
C THR A 110 0.86 -7.72 -12.36
N ASP A 111 0.66 -6.47 -11.90
CA ASP A 111 -0.52 -6.06 -11.12
C ASP A 111 -1.83 -6.09 -11.94
N GLY A 112 -1.73 -6.23 -13.27
CA GLY A 112 -2.85 -6.40 -14.21
C GLY A 112 -3.24 -5.16 -15.00
N TYR A 113 -2.41 -4.10 -15.01
CA TYR A 113 -2.73 -2.88 -15.76
C TYR A 113 -2.66 -3.14 -17.26
N GLU A 114 -3.65 -2.59 -17.98
CA GLU A 114 -3.64 -2.57 -19.43
C GLU A 114 -2.87 -1.33 -19.93
N PHE A 115 -1.99 -1.56 -20.91
CA PHE A 115 -1.13 -0.52 -21.45
C PHE A 115 -1.57 -0.15 -22.85
N ARG A 116 -1.78 1.15 -23.06
CA ARG A 116 -1.97 1.72 -24.38
C ARG A 116 -0.77 2.56 -24.74
N GLN A 117 -0.08 2.17 -25.81
CA GLN A 117 0.94 3.04 -26.39
C GLN A 117 0.27 4.22 -27.10
N THR A 118 0.72 5.42 -26.78
CA THR A 118 0.27 6.67 -27.40
C THR A 118 1.42 7.33 -28.14
N ARG A 119 1.14 8.40 -28.89
CA ARG A 119 2.20 9.20 -29.53
C ARG A 119 3.15 9.83 -28.51
N LYS A 120 2.68 10.11 -27.28
CA LYS A 120 3.44 10.80 -26.22
C LYS A 120 4.14 9.85 -25.24
N GLY A 121 3.80 8.57 -25.25
CA GLY A 121 4.37 7.58 -24.34
C GLY A 121 3.40 6.43 -24.07
N PHE A 122 3.16 6.14 -22.81
CA PHE A 122 2.29 5.07 -22.34
C PHE A 122 1.14 5.64 -21.50
N GLU A 123 -0.04 5.09 -21.69
CA GLU A 123 -1.21 5.33 -20.86
C GLU A 123 -1.61 4.01 -20.22
N LEU A 124 -1.73 3.99 -18.91
CA LEU A 124 -2.15 2.83 -18.14
C LEU A 124 -3.61 3.00 -17.77
N HIS A 125 -4.43 2.03 -18.16
CA HIS A 125 -5.82 2.01 -17.74
C HIS A 125 -5.91 1.53 -16.30
N VAL A 126 -6.58 2.33 -15.47
CA VAL A 126 -6.70 2.11 -14.04
C VAL A 126 -8.09 1.56 -13.75
N THR A 127 -8.13 0.40 -13.08
CA THR A 127 -9.37 -0.21 -12.60
C THR A 127 -9.29 -0.39 -11.08
N PRO A 128 -10.44 -0.51 -10.38
CA PRO A 128 -10.43 -0.78 -8.95
C PRO A 128 -9.64 -2.06 -8.60
N SER A 129 -9.73 -3.09 -9.44
CA SER A 129 -8.98 -4.34 -9.28
C SER A 129 -7.47 -4.17 -9.43
N THR A 130 -7.01 -3.40 -10.41
CA THR A 130 -5.56 -3.22 -10.64
C THR A 130 -4.95 -2.36 -9.54
N LEU A 131 -5.65 -1.32 -9.09
CA LEU A 131 -5.25 -0.54 -7.91
C LEU A 131 -5.22 -1.41 -6.65
N ARG A 132 -6.24 -2.26 -6.44
CA ARG A 132 -6.27 -3.17 -5.29
C ARG A 132 -5.06 -4.08 -5.26
N ASN A 133 -4.71 -4.69 -6.40
CA ASN A 133 -3.53 -5.56 -6.50
C ASN A 133 -2.24 -4.79 -6.16
N THR A 134 -2.04 -3.61 -6.76
CA THR A 134 -0.87 -2.78 -6.46
C THR A 134 -0.80 -2.41 -4.98
N VAL A 135 -1.88 -1.87 -4.42
CA VAL A 135 -1.88 -1.39 -3.03
C VAL A 135 -1.70 -2.54 -2.06
N LEU A 136 -2.46 -3.63 -2.24
CA LEU A 136 -2.56 -4.69 -1.25
C LEU A 136 -1.41 -5.69 -1.31
N TYR A 137 -1.00 -6.09 -2.51
CA TYR A 137 -0.02 -7.16 -2.69
C TYR A 137 1.40 -6.67 -2.93
N ARG A 138 1.57 -5.39 -3.29
CA ARG A 138 2.89 -4.80 -3.53
C ARG A 138 3.20 -3.69 -2.56
N THR A 139 2.42 -2.62 -2.55
CA THR A 139 2.68 -1.44 -1.71
C THR A 139 2.62 -1.79 -0.22
N LEU A 140 1.56 -2.43 0.28
CA LEU A 140 1.45 -2.80 1.70
C LEU A 140 2.65 -3.64 2.15
N LEU A 141 3.02 -4.68 1.40
CA LEU A 141 4.16 -5.53 1.74
C LEU A 141 5.49 -4.76 1.67
N HIS A 142 5.63 -3.86 0.71
CA HIS A 142 6.80 -2.99 0.58
C HIS A 142 6.95 -2.04 1.77
N GLU A 143 5.87 -1.39 2.21
CA GLU A 143 5.92 -0.53 3.40
C GLU A 143 6.22 -1.34 4.68
N ILE A 144 5.72 -2.58 4.79
CA ILE A 144 6.11 -3.49 5.88
C ILE A 144 7.61 -3.78 5.80
N GLY A 145 8.14 -4.03 4.60
CA GLY A 145 9.57 -4.25 4.36
C GLY A 145 10.44 -3.10 4.86
N HIS A 146 10.04 -1.85 4.62
CA HIS A 146 10.72 -0.68 5.17
C HIS A 146 10.74 -0.67 6.70
N HIS A 147 9.61 -0.95 7.36
CA HIS A 147 9.53 -1.00 8.82
C HIS A 147 10.39 -2.11 9.42
N ILE A 148 10.41 -3.29 8.79
CA ILE A 148 11.25 -4.41 9.21
C ILE A 148 12.72 -4.05 9.08
N ASP A 149 13.13 -3.49 7.94
CA ASP A 149 14.53 -3.13 7.70
C ASP A 149 14.98 -2.05 8.69
N TYR A 150 14.14 -1.04 8.94
CA TYR A 150 14.40 -0.02 9.94
C TYR A 150 14.53 -0.60 11.35
N LYS A 151 13.59 -1.45 11.78
CA LYS A 151 13.58 -2.06 13.12
C LYS A 151 14.77 -2.99 13.35
N ASN A 152 15.27 -3.66 12.31
CA ASN A 152 16.40 -4.57 12.40
C ASN A 152 17.77 -3.88 12.22
N SER A 153 17.78 -2.61 11.81
CA SER A 153 19.00 -1.83 11.67
C SER A 153 19.25 -1.01 12.93
N SER A 154 20.52 -0.84 13.31
CA SER A 154 20.89 0.27 14.19
C SER A 154 20.70 1.61 13.46
N GLU A 155 20.56 2.69 14.22
CA GLU A 155 20.43 4.05 13.66
C GLU A 155 21.59 4.39 12.71
N GLN A 156 22.83 4.05 13.09
CA GLN A 156 24.02 4.27 12.28
C GLN A 156 24.01 3.47 10.97
N GLU A 157 23.62 2.19 11.03
CA GLU A 157 23.49 1.36 9.83
C GLU A 157 22.43 1.92 8.89
N TRP A 158 21.26 2.25 9.44
CA TRP A 158 20.17 2.80 8.64
C TRP A 158 20.57 4.10 7.96
N ASP A 159 21.19 5.04 8.68
CA ASP A 159 21.58 6.34 8.13
C ASP A 159 22.70 6.24 7.10
N SER A 160 23.58 5.23 7.23
CA SER A 160 24.65 4.97 6.28
C SER A 160 24.17 4.43 4.93
N ARG A 161 23.01 3.78 4.88
CA ARG A 161 22.46 3.19 3.64
C ARG A 161 21.91 4.25 2.70
N THR A 162 22.22 4.07 1.43
CA THR A 162 21.66 4.88 0.35
C THR A 162 20.15 4.67 0.22
N PRO A 163 19.40 5.66 -0.32
CA PRO A 163 17.98 5.49 -0.59
C PRO A 163 17.69 4.24 -1.45
N LYS A 164 18.55 3.98 -2.44
CA LYS A 164 18.40 2.81 -3.30
C LYS A 164 18.48 1.48 -2.53
N GLU A 165 19.44 1.34 -1.60
CA GLU A 165 19.56 0.11 -0.81
C GLU A 165 18.32 -0.13 0.06
N LYS A 166 17.75 0.95 0.62
CA LYS A 166 16.51 0.89 1.41
C LYS A 166 15.31 0.46 0.56
N GLU A 167 15.18 1.02 -0.65
CA GLU A 167 14.14 0.64 -1.63
C GLU A 167 14.30 -0.81 -2.11
N ASP A 168 15.53 -1.22 -2.43
CA ASP A 168 15.84 -2.59 -2.88
C ASP A 168 15.50 -3.61 -1.78
N CYS A 169 15.80 -3.32 -0.52
CA CYS A 169 15.41 -4.18 0.61
C CYS A 169 13.89 -4.33 0.74
N ALA A 170 13.15 -3.23 0.72
CA ALA A 170 11.70 -3.24 0.81
C ALA A 170 11.05 -3.94 -0.40
N HIS A 171 11.60 -3.77 -1.60
CA HIS A 171 11.17 -4.51 -2.79
C HIS A 171 11.42 -6.02 -2.68
N CYS A 172 12.59 -6.44 -2.20
CA CYS A 172 12.91 -7.85 -1.99
C CYS A 172 11.93 -8.50 -1.01
N TYR A 173 11.73 -7.87 0.16
CA TYR A 173 10.77 -8.37 1.15
C TYR A 173 9.35 -8.50 0.56
N ALA A 174 8.89 -7.46 -0.16
CA ALA A 174 7.55 -7.47 -0.76
C ALA A 174 7.39 -8.62 -1.77
N TYR A 175 8.40 -8.80 -2.64
CA TYR A 175 8.39 -9.84 -3.66
C TYR A 175 8.40 -11.24 -3.05
N GLU A 176 9.31 -11.52 -2.13
CA GLU A 176 9.44 -12.82 -1.47
C GLU A 176 8.18 -13.17 -0.67
N THR A 177 7.63 -12.19 0.05
CA THR A 177 6.39 -12.38 0.82
C THR A 177 5.21 -12.63 -0.11
N PHE A 178 5.07 -11.85 -1.19
CA PHE A 178 4.01 -12.06 -2.17
C PHE A 178 4.10 -13.45 -2.82
N GLU A 179 5.28 -13.87 -3.27
CA GLU A 179 5.49 -15.20 -3.85
C GLU A 179 5.12 -16.30 -2.84
N LEU A 180 5.51 -16.16 -1.58
CA LEU A 180 5.19 -17.12 -0.53
C LEU A 180 3.68 -17.23 -0.32
N LEU A 181 2.97 -16.10 -0.25
CA LEU A 181 1.52 -16.06 -0.11
C LEU A 181 0.82 -16.68 -1.33
N GLN A 182 1.33 -16.42 -2.53
CA GLN A 182 0.80 -17.00 -3.76
C GLN A 182 0.98 -18.52 -3.80
N ARG A 183 2.16 -19.03 -3.44
CA ARG A 183 2.44 -20.48 -3.36
C ARG A 183 1.55 -21.19 -2.32
N LYS A 184 1.17 -20.49 -1.26
CA LYS A 184 0.22 -20.98 -0.24
C LYS A 184 -1.25 -20.88 -0.67
N GLY A 185 -1.55 -20.29 -1.83
CA GLY A 185 -2.91 -20.07 -2.31
C GLY A 185 -3.69 -19.01 -1.50
N VAL A 186 -2.99 -18.14 -0.78
CA VAL A 186 -3.60 -17.06 0.01
C VAL A 186 -4.01 -15.88 -0.87
N VAL A 187 -3.17 -15.56 -1.86
CA VAL A 187 -3.40 -14.47 -2.83
C VAL A 187 -3.33 -15.01 -4.26
N PRO A 188 -4.09 -14.41 -5.20
CA PRO A 188 -5.07 -13.35 -4.99
C PRO A 188 -6.38 -13.89 -4.38
N PHE A 189 -7.08 -13.04 -3.63
CA PHE A 189 -8.43 -13.31 -3.13
C PHE A 189 -9.40 -12.17 -3.49
N SER A 190 -10.70 -12.49 -3.54
CA SER A 190 -11.78 -11.52 -3.79
C SER A 190 -11.84 -10.45 -2.71
N ALA A 191 -12.21 -9.22 -3.09
CA ALA A 191 -12.35 -8.12 -2.14
C ALA A 191 -13.29 -8.48 -0.98
N LYS A 192 -12.85 -8.21 0.25
CA LYS A 192 -13.62 -8.44 1.48
C LYS A 192 -14.27 -7.14 1.88
N LEU A 193 -15.59 -7.08 1.76
CA LEU A 193 -16.38 -5.89 2.07
C LEU A 193 -17.49 -6.26 3.03
N ASP A 194 -17.28 -5.95 4.31
CA ASP A 194 -18.30 -6.10 5.35
C ASP A 194 -19.06 -4.78 5.51
N ALA A 195 -20.15 -4.63 4.74
CA ALA A 195 -20.96 -3.42 4.75
C ALA A 195 -21.57 -3.11 6.12
N GLN A 196 -21.91 -4.15 6.91
CA GLN A 196 -22.45 -3.99 8.25
C GLN A 196 -21.37 -3.41 9.18
N PHE A 197 -20.16 -4.00 9.17
CA PHE A 197 -19.04 -3.48 9.94
C PHE A 197 -18.72 -2.02 9.59
N LEU A 198 -18.69 -1.67 8.30
CA LEU A 198 -18.41 -0.30 7.86
C LEU A 198 -19.44 0.67 8.45
N GLN A 199 -20.73 0.32 8.35
CA GLN A 199 -21.82 1.14 8.89
C GLN A 199 -21.71 1.30 10.41
N GLU A 200 -21.48 0.22 11.15
CA GLU A 200 -21.34 0.23 12.62
C GLU A 200 -20.16 1.08 13.10
N THR A 201 -19.12 1.21 12.27
CA THR A 201 -17.92 2.01 12.59
C THR A 201 -17.90 3.39 11.96
N GLY A 202 -19.01 3.81 11.35
CA GLY A 202 -19.16 5.13 10.73
C GLY A 202 -18.33 5.30 9.45
N LEU A 203 -17.80 4.22 8.89
CA LEU A 203 -17.15 4.21 7.58
C LEU A 203 -18.20 4.11 6.48
N ARG A 204 -17.93 4.78 5.36
CA ARG A 204 -18.83 4.74 4.20
C ARG A 204 -18.33 3.76 3.16
N LEU A 205 -19.26 3.03 2.56
CA LEU A 205 -18.99 2.08 1.48
C LEU A 205 -18.28 2.76 0.29
N GLU A 206 -18.71 3.97 -0.04
CA GLU A 206 -18.17 4.83 -1.11
C GLU A 206 -16.66 5.13 -0.95
N TRP A 207 -16.11 5.00 0.26
CA TRP A 207 -14.68 5.19 0.48
C TRP A 207 -13.84 4.00 0.05
N PHE A 208 -14.44 2.83 -0.20
CA PHE A 208 -13.73 1.59 -0.55
C PHE A 208 -14.20 0.97 -1.86
N CYS A 209 -15.31 1.47 -2.41
CA CYS A 209 -15.88 1.03 -3.68
C CYS A 209 -16.20 2.28 -4.51
N PRO A 210 -15.55 2.46 -5.68
CA PRO A 210 -15.92 3.50 -6.64
C PRO A 210 -17.21 3.17 -7.38
#